data_AF-A0A1G6YXH7-F1
#
_entry.id   AF-A0A1G6YXH7-F1
#
_cell.length_a   1.000
_cell.length_b   1.000
_cell.length_c   1.000
_cell.angle_alpha   90.00
_cell.angle_beta   90.00
_cell.angle_gamma   90.00
#
_symmetry.space_group_name_H-M   'P 1'
#
loop_
_entity.id
_entity.type
_entity.pdbx_description
1 polymer ?
#
loop_
_entity_poly.entity_id
_entity_poly.type
_entity_poly.pdbx_seq_one_letter_code
_entity_poly.pdbx_strand_id
1 'polypeptide(L)'
;MFKRLLLGISLSAALAVAAAAQTISVPQVQSMGQNDLVQVVPGGLPSAQEVFATPGAIGGVLQYSQQTPLTAFTITVPNATSFLYLTPAGTLATGTLTMEAAPVSDGQKFCLLDTQTQTAITIAANTGQSLGGLANPTALVAGTTYCWFYNAQTATWYRIQ
;
A
#
# COMPACT_ATOMS: atom_id res chain seq x y z
N MET A 1 77.21 15.72 -39.66
CA MET A 1 76.91 15.54 -41.10
C MET A 1 75.48 15.99 -41.33
N PHE A 2 75.32 17.22 -41.82
CA PHE A 2 74.05 17.92 -42.01
C PHE A 2 73.26 17.35 -43.20
N LYS A 3 71.94 17.18 -43.07
CA LYS A 3 71.01 17.18 -44.22
C LYS A 3 69.64 17.77 -43.86
N ARG A 4 69.45 19.01 -44.36
CA ARG A 4 68.25 19.55 -45.04
C ARG A 4 67.05 20.03 -44.21
N LEU A 5 67.15 21.32 -43.87
CA LEU A 5 66.19 22.42 -44.07
C LEU A 5 64.95 22.10 -44.94
N LEU A 6 63.74 22.51 -44.51
CA LEU A 6 62.76 23.23 -45.35
C LEU A 6 61.59 23.78 -44.51
N LEU A 7 61.33 25.08 -44.69
CA LEU A 7 60.20 25.87 -44.20
C LEU A 7 58.85 25.32 -44.70
N GLY A 8 57.79 25.44 -43.87
CA GLY A 8 56.41 25.28 -44.32
C GLY A 8 55.42 25.76 -43.25
N ILE A 9 54.76 26.89 -43.51
CA ILE A 9 53.70 27.49 -42.70
C ILE A 9 52.40 26.68 -42.87
N SER A 10 51.78 26.25 -41.77
CA SER A 10 50.35 25.90 -41.70
C SER A 10 49.88 25.97 -40.22
N LEU A 11 49.03 26.93 -39.88
CA LEU A 11 47.57 26.83 -39.85
C LEU A 11 47.03 26.11 -38.60
N SER A 12 46.57 26.88 -37.61
CA SER A 12 45.42 26.58 -36.72
C SER A 12 45.33 27.70 -35.66
N ALA A 13 44.49 28.72 -35.81
CA ALA A 13 43.04 28.73 -35.63
C ALA A 13 42.59 28.35 -34.20
N ALA A 14 42.35 29.41 -33.42
CA ALA A 14 41.48 29.56 -32.25
C ALA A 14 40.90 28.30 -31.58
N LEU A 15 41.28 28.06 -30.32
CA LEU A 15 40.47 27.28 -29.38
C LEU A 15 39.66 28.25 -28.50
N ALA A 16 38.41 28.50 -28.90
CA ALA A 16 37.38 28.97 -27.98
C ALA A 16 36.62 27.73 -27.47
N VAL A 17 36.84 27.36 -26.21
CA VAL A 17 36.09 26.25 -25.58
C VAL A 17 34.80 26.84 -25.02
N ALA A 18 33.69 26.63 -25.72
CA ALA A 18 32.36 26.84 -25.17
C ALA A 18 31.99 25.64 -24.29
N ALA A 19 31.93 25.83 -22.97
CA ALA A 19 31.39 24.84 -22.06
C ALA A 19 29.86 24.81 -22.20
N ALA A 20 29.33 23.85 -22.96
CA ALA A 20 27.90 23.56 -22.96
C ALA A 20 27.53 22.89 -21.63
N ALA A 21 26.74 23.57 -20.80
CA ALA A 21 26.12 22.96 -19.63
C ALA A 21 25.14 21.88 -20.10
N GLN A 22 25.52 20.61 -19.94
CA GLN A 22 24.67 19.48 -20.27
C GLN A 22 23.67 19.28 -19.13
N THR A 23 22.41 19.64 -19.35
CA THR A 23 21.32 19.25 -18.46
C THR A 23 21.10 17.75 -18.60
N ILE A 24 21.54 16.97 -17.61
CA ILE A 24 21.26 15.54 -17.53
C ILE A 24 19.78 15.39 -17.18
N SER A 25 18.95 15.01 -18.16
CA SER A 25 17.58 14.58 -17.87
C SER A 25 17.65 13.23 -17.18
N VAL A 26 17.47 13.20 -15.86
CA VAL A 26 17.38 11.95 -15.11
C VAL A 26 16.13 11.21 -15.61
N PRO A 27 16.25 9.99 -16.17
CA PRO A 27 15.09 9.24 -16.62
C PRO A 27 14.19 8.96 -15.41
N GLN A 28 12.95 9.42 -15.47
CA GLN A 28 11.97 9.09 -14.45
C GLN A 28 11.49 7.66 -14.67
N VAL A 29 11.53 6.84 -13.61
CA VAL A 29 11.05 5.46 -13.65
C VAL A 29 9.53 5.48 -13.80
N GLN A 30 9.03 5.03 -14.96
CA GLN A 30 7.58 5.08 -15.28
C GLN A 30 6.80 3.82 -14.91
N SER A 31 7.46 2.75 -14.46
CA SER A 31 6.76 1.57 -13.92
C SER A 31 7.71 0.71 -13.10
N MET A 32 7.37 0.48 -11.84
CA MET A 32 8.02 -0.51 -11.00
C MET A 32 7.22 -1.81 -11.01
N GLY A 33 7.90 -2.94 -11.17
CA GLY A 33 7.30 -4.26 -11.04
C GLY A 33 7.06 -4.66 -9.58
N GLN A 34 6.21 -5.66 -9.33
CA GLN A 34 5.94 -6.17 -7.98
C GLN A 34 7.18 -6.72 -7.26
N ASN A 35 8.22 -7.09 -8.02
CA ASN A 35 9.49 -7.62 -7.50
C ASN A 35 10.65 -6.61 -7.62
N ASP A 36 10.37 -5.35 -7.94
CA ASP A 36 11.41 -4.34 -8.10
C ASP A 36 11.87 -3.84 -6.72
N LEU A 37 13.14 -4.05 -6.41
CA LEU A 37 13.75 -3.56 -5.17
C LEU A 37 14.18 -2.11 -5.39
N VAL A 38 13.40 -1.15 -4.87
CA VAL A 38 13.81 0.25 -4.92
C VAL A 38 14.80 0.54 -3.83
N GLN A 39 15.95 1.04 -4.26
CA GLN A 39 16.92 1.62 -3.36
C GLN A 39 16.50 3.05 -3.04
N VAL A 40 16.02 3.30 -1.81
CA VAL A 40 15.84 4.66 -1.31
C VAL A 40 17.20 5.13 -0.80
N VAL A 41 17.82 6.08 -1.50
CA VAL A 41 19.08 6.72 -1.08
C VAL A 41 18.78 8.12 -0.58
N PRO A 42 18.53 8.36 0.72
CA PRO A 42 18.42 9.72 1.24
C PRO A 42 19.82 10.37 1.23
N GLY A 43 20.00 11.40 0.39
CA GLY A 43 21.17 12.27 0.47
C GLY A 43 22.39 11.92 -0.39
N GLY A 44 22.28 10.95 -1.31
CA GLY A 44 23.28 10.75 -2.36
C GLY A 44 24.62 10.18 -1.88
N LEU A 45 24.68 8.85 -1.84
CA LEU A 45 25.79 7.94 -2.18
C LEU A 45 25.42 6.59 -1.54
N PRO A 46 25.25 5.50 -2.31
CA PRO A 46 24.82 4.23 -1.75
C PRO A 46 25.93 3.63 -0.87
N SER A 47 25.71 3.55 0.43
CA SER A 47 26.55 2.75 1.33
C SER A 47 26.02 1.32 1.37
N ALA A 48 26.90 0.31 1.42
CA ALA A 48 26.58 -1.11 1.25
C ALA A 48 25.72 -1.75 2.37
N GLN A 49 25.00 -0.93 3.15
CA GLN A 49 24.27 -1.37 4.32
C GLN A 49 22.91 -0.66 4.45
N GLU A 50 22.23 -0.45 3.33
CA GLU A 50 20.81 -0.12 3.36
C GLU A 50 20.02 -1.40 3.65
N VAL A 51 19.33 -1.40 4.78
CA VAL A 51 18.40 -2.47 5.15
C VAL A 51 17.22 -2.37 4.19
N PHE A 52 17.28 -3.14 3.09
CA PHE A 52 16.09 -3.44 2.33
C PHE A 52 15.07 -4.03 3.29
N ALA A 53 13.84 -3.53 3.27
CA ALA A 53 12.75 -4.26 3.89
C ALA A 53 12.81 -5.68 3.34
N THR A 54 13.03 -6.67 4.20
CA THR A 54 13.02 -8.05 3.74
C THR A 54 11.68 -8.28 3.04
N PRO A 55 11.59 -9.07 1.96
CA PRO A 55 10.31 -9.31 1.28
C PRO A 55 9.19 -9.83 2.21
N GLY A 56 9.51 -10.33 3.41
CA GLY A 56 8.55 -10.66 4.48
C GLY A 56 8.16 -9.51 5.42
N ALA A 57 8.86 -8.37 5.39
CA ALA A 57 8.53 -7.15 6.12
C ALA A 57 7.54 -6.24 5.35
N ILE A 58 7.40 -6.42 4.04
CA ILE A 58 6.28 -5.88 3.24
C ILE A 58 5.18 -6.95 3.22
N GLY A 59 4.51 -7.15 4.35
CA GLY A 59 3.49 -8.19 4.51
C GLY A 59 2.19 -7.83 3.79
N GLY A 60 1.89 -8.54 2.70
CA GLY A 60 0.56 -8.59 2.06
C GLY A 60 0.16 -7.37 1.23
N VAL A 61 -0.45 -7.60 0.06
CA VAL A 61 -1.21 -6.54 -0.62
C VAL A 61 -2.50 -6.34 0.17
N LEU A 62 -2.56 -5.28 0.98
CA LEU A 62 -3.81 -4.89 1.62
C LEU A 62 -4.77 -4.39 0.54
N GLN A 63 -5.93 -5.03 0.46
CA GLN A 63 -6.97 -4.76 -0.52
C GLN A 63 -8.08 -3.89 0.07
N TYR A 64 -8.77 -3.20 -0.82
CA TYR A 64 -10.02 -2.51 -0.56
C TYR A 64 -11.16 -3.29 -1.22
N SER A 65 -12.27 -3.47 -0.50
CA SER A 65 -13.49 -4.07 -1.04
C SER A 65 -14.62 -3.07 -0.98
N GLN A 66 -15.32 -2.87 -2.11
CA GLN A 66 -16.57 -2.12 -2.14
C GLN A 66 -17.71 -3.06 -2.48
N GLN A 67 -18.80 -2.97 -1.73
CA GLN A 67 -20.00 -3.74 -1.98
C GLN A 67 -21.24 -2.85 -1.86
N THR A 68 -22.27 -3.15 -2.66
CA THR A 68 -23.54 -2.40 -2.69
C THR A 68 -24.71 -3.33 -2.32
N PRO A 69 -24.86 -3.73 -1.04
CA PRO A 69 -25.99 -4.55 -0.65
C PRO A 69 -27.32 -3.83 -0.92
N LEU A 70 -28.28 -4.52 -1.55
CA LEU A 70 -29.62 -3.97 -1.81
C LEU A 70 -30.65 -4.41 -0.76
N THR A 71 -30.37 -5.50 -0.06
CA THR A 71 -31.22 -6.13 0.95
C THR A 71 -30.34 -6.69 2.07
N ALA A 72 -30.94 -7.49 2.98
CA ALA A 72 -30.19 -8.29 3.93
C ALA A 72 -29.00 -9.01 3.27
N PHE A 73 -27.85 -8.97 3.93
CA PHE A 73 -26.59 -9.48 3.37
C PHE A 73 -25.82 -10.34 4.37
N THR A 74 -25.01 -11.24 3.80
CA THR A 74 -23.98 -11.99 4.51
C THR A 74 -22.69 -11.85 3.74
N ILE A 75 -21.72 -11.14 4.32
CA ILE A 75 -20.43 -10.86 3.69
C ILE A 75 -19.35 -11.52 4.54
N THR A 76 -18.54 -12.38 3.93
CA THR A 76 -17.24 -12.76 4.52
C THR A 76 -16.19 -11.85 3.94
N VAL A 77 -15.46 -11.14 4.79
CA VAL A 77 -14.39 -10.24 4.38
C VAL A 77 -13.32 -11.06 3.63
N PRO A 78 -12.97 -10.70 2.39
CA PRO A 78 -11.91 -11.39 1.65
C PRO A 78 -10.58 -11.27 2.39
N ASN A 79 -9.72 -12.29 2.28
CA ASN A 79 -8.39 -12.25 2.87
C ASN A 79 -7.59 -11.04 2.37
N ALA A 80 -6.74 -10.50 3.24
CA ALA A 80 -5.95 -9.29 3.01
C ALA A 80 -6.78 -8.01 2.83
N THR A 81 -8.06 -7.98 3.20
CA THR A 81 -8.85 -6.74 3.11
C THR A 81 -8.59 -5.85 4.32
N SER A 82 -8.13 -4.63 4.06
CA SER A 82 -7.94 -3.61 5.10
C SER A 82 -9.14 -2.69 5.28
N PHE A 83 -9.96 -2.56 4.24
CA PHE A 83 -11.10 -1.65 4.24
C PHE A 83 -12.27 -2.23 3.43
N LEU A 84 -13.45 -2.28 4.06
CA LEU A 84 -14.72 -2.60 3.42
C LEU A 84 -15.61 -1.35 3.41
N TYR A 85 -16.01 -0.95 2.21
CA TYR A 85 -16.93 0.16 1.98
C TYR A 85 -18.27 -0.36 1.49
N LEU A 86 -19.32 -0.18 2.30
CA LEU A 86 -20.68 -0.53 1.96
C LEU A 86 -21.40 0.69 1.40
N THR A 87 -22.06 0.50 0.25
CA THR A 87 -22.80 1.54 -0.48
C THR A 87 -24.23 1.10 -0.82
N PRO A 88 -25.05 0.76 0.18
CA PRO A 88 -26.46 0.44 -0.03
C PRO A 88 -27.26 1.68 -0.46
N ALA A 89 -28.33 1.47 -1.22
CA ALA A 89 -29.18 2.55 -1.72
C ALA A 89 -30.09 3.18 -0.64
N GLY A 90 -30.20 2.53 0.53
CA GLY A 90 -31.04 2.96 1.64
C GLY A 90 -30.69 2.23 2.94
N THR A 91 -31.46 2.50 3.99
CA THR A 91 -31.35 1.79 5.26
C THR A 91 -31.73 0.32 5.09
N LEU A 92 -30.88 -0.62 5.49
CA LEU A 92 -31.20 -2.05 5.52
C LEU A 92 -31.47 -2.50 6.95
N ALA A 93 -32.32 -3.52 7.05
CA ALA A 93 -32.77 -4.03 8.33
C ALA A 93 -31.68 -4.86 9.02
N THR A 94 -31.00 -5.72 8.26
CA THR A 94 -30.09 -6.74 8.78
C THR A 94 -28.86 -6.91 7.90
N GLY A 95 -27.74 -7.24 8.52
CA GLY A 95 -26.50 -7.64 7.85
C GLY A 95 -25.68 -8.57 8.73
N THR A 96 -24.87 -9.42 8.11
CA THR A 96 -23.86 -10.23 8.79
C THR A 96 -22.53 -10.01 8.11
N LEU A 97 -21.51 -9.70 8.91
CA LEU A 97 -20.13 -9.58 8.47
C LEU A 97 -19.27 -10.58 9.22
N THR A 98 -18.61 -11.48 8.48
CA THR A 98 -17.65 -12.42 9.05
C THR A 98 -16.23 -11.93 8.74
N MET A 99 -15.39 -11.88 9.76
CA MET A 99 -13.98 -11.51 9.61
C MET A 99 -13.26 -12.47 8.66
N GLU A 100 -12.16 -12.01 8.06
CA GLU A 100 -11.39 -12.79 7.09
C GLU A 100 -10.86 -14.10 7.72
N ALA A 101 -10.74 -15.15 6.91
CA ALA A 101 -10.34 -16.46 7.40
C ALA A 101 -8.83 -16.54 7.70
N ALA A 102 -8.01 -15.86 6.89
CA ALA A 102 -6.56 -15.89 7.00
C ALA A 102 -5.97 -14.47 6.96
N PRO A 103 -5.86 -13.81 8.12
CA PRO A 103 -5.18 -12.53 8.24
C PRO A 103 -3.71 -12.67 7.85
N VAL A 104 -3.20 -11.72 7.07
CA VAL A 104 -1.89 -11.79 6.42
C VAL A 104 -0.74 -11.54 7.40
N SER A 105 -0.98 -10.78 8.47
CA SER A 105 0.04 -10.44 9.46
C SER A 105 -0.56 -10.13 10.83
N ASP A 106 0.27 -10.30 11.86
CA ASP A 106 -0.02 -9.74 13.17
C ASP A 106 -0.14 -8.21 13.10
N GLY A 107 -1.14 -7.65 13.76
CA GLY A 107 -1.43 -6.21 13.71
C GLY A 107 -2.17 -5.76 12.45
N GLN A 108 -2.61 -6.68 11.57
CA GLN A 108 -3.43 -6.31 10.42
C GLN A 108 -4.66 -5.53 10.88
N LYS A 109 -4.95 -4.42 10.21
CA LYS A 109 -6.12 -3.58 10.47
C LYS A 109 -7.21 -3.86 9.46
N PHE A 110 -8.44 -3.91 9.94
CA PHE A 110 -9.65 -3.96 9.13
C PHE A 110 -10.58 -2.83 9.55
N CYS A 111 -11.10 -2.09 8.59
CA CYS A 111 -12.07 -1.03 8.82
C CYS A 111 -13.32 -1.24 7.95
N LEU A 112 -14.47 -0.94 8.52
CA LEU A 112 -15.77 -0.98 7.88
C LEU A 112 -16.37 0.42 7.90
N LEU A 113 -16.84 0.88 6.74
CA LEU A 113 -17.65 2.09 6.61
C LEU A 113 -18.88 1.80 5.77
N ASP A 114 -20.03 2.30 6.21
CA ASP A 114 -21.30 2.21 5.46
C ASP A 114 -21.83 3.61 5.16
N THR A 115 -22.33 3.82 3.93
CA THR A 115 -22.95 5.10 3.55
C THR A 115 -24.34 5.27 4.13
N GLN A 116 -25.05 4.18 4.45
CA GLN A 116 -26.39 4.25 5.06
C GLN A 116 -26.42 3.56 6.42
N THR A 117 -27.49 3.80 7.17
CA THR A 117 -27.70 3.16 8.47
C THR A 117 -28.10 1.70 8.27
N GLN A 118 -27.49 0.79 9.05
CA GLN A 118 -27.98 -0.58 9.21
C GLN A 118 -28.53 -0.78 10.60
N THR A 119 -29.81 -1.12 10.70
CA THR A 119 -30.49 -1.18 12.00
C THR A 119 -30.08 -2.39 12.83
N ALA A 120 -29.63 -3.46 12.18
CA ALA A 120 -29.04 -4.61 12.82
C ALA A 120 -27.83 -5.12 12.01
N ILE A 121 -26.70 -5.32 12.69
CA ILE A 121 -25.56 -6.04 12.13
C ILE A 121 -25.02 -7.05 13.11
N THR A 122 -24.61 -8.21 12.60
CA THR A 122 -23.84 -9.20 13.35
C THR A 122 -22.41 -9.19 12.84
N ILE A 123 -21.45 -8.93 13.72
CA ILE A 123 -20.03 -9.15 13.45
C ILE A 123 -19.65 -10.53 13.98
N ALA A 124 -19.11 -11.38 13.12
CA ALA A 124 -18.73 -12.75 13.44
C ALA A 124 -17.23 -12.98 13.21
N ALA A 125 -16.57 -13.70 14.12
CA ALA A 125 -15.24 -14.22 13.86
C ALA A 125 -15.31 -15.42 12.90
N ASN A 126 -14.26 -15.63 12.11
CA ASN A 126 -14.13 -16.85 11.33
C ASN A 126 -13.79 -18.05 12.24
N THR A 127 -13.86 -19.27 11.70
CA THR A 127 -13.55 -20.49 12.44
C THR A 127 -12.13 -20.43 13.01
N GLY A 128 -12.00 -20.75 14.31
CA GLY A 128 -10.71 -20.71 15.00
C GLY A 128 -10.23 -19.30 15.40
N GLN A 129 -11.04 -18.28 15.15
CA GLN A 129 -10.79 -16.90 15.58
C GLN A 129 -11.80 -16.47 16.65
N SER A 130 -11.51 -15.34 17.30
CA SER A 130 -12.38 -14.71 18.27
C SER A 130 -12.51 -13.20 18.03
N LEU A 131 -13.56 -12.59 18.59
CA LEU A 131 -13.73 -11.14 18.66
C LEU A 131 -13.49 -10.67 20.09
N GLY A 132 -12.81 -9.54 20.25
CA GLY A 132 -12.52 -8.93 21.55
C GLY A 132 -12.42 -7.40 21.47
N GLY A 133 -11.96 -6.79 22.57
CA GLY A 133 -11.78 -5.33 22.65
C GLY A 133 -13.09 -4.61 22.99
N LEU A 134 -13.37 -3.50 22.31
CA LEU A 134 -14.65 -2.81 22.46
C LEU A 134 -15.81 -3.71 22.01
N ALA A 135 -17.00 -3.51 22.59
CA ALA A 135 -18.20 -4.26 22.20
C ALA A 135 -18.46 -4.10 20.69
N ASN A 136 -18.74 -5.16 19.94
CA ASN A 136 -19.00 -5.03 18.50
C ASN A 136 -20.28 -4.22 18.22
N PRO A 137 -20.35 -3.46 17.12
CA PRO A 137 -21.55 -2.74 16.76
C PRO A 137 -22.70 -3.73 16.50
N THR A 138 -23.88 -3.40 17.03
CA THR A 138 -25.13 -4.10 16.71
C THR A 138 -25.94 -3.37 15.64
N ALA A 139 -25.49 -2.17 15.25
CA ALA A 139 -26.03 -1.35 14.17
C ALA A 139 -24.88 -0.55 13.55
N LEU A 140 -24.98 -0.24 12.26
CA LEU A 140 -24.07 0.70 11.60
C LEU A 140 -24.75 2.04 11.46
N VAL A 141 -24.05 3.10 11.84
CA VAL A 141 -24.49 4.47 11.61
C VAL A 141 -23.89 4.96 10.29
N ALA A 142 -24.72 5.56 9.44
CA ALA A 142 -24.28 6.15 8.18
C ALA A 142 -23.05 7.05 8.36
N GLY A 143 -22.01 6.81 7.56
CA GLY A 143 -20.75 7.56 7.56
C GLY A 143 -19.83 7.28 8.75
N THR A 144 -20.19 6.37 9.66
CA THR A 144 -19.33 6.01 10.80
C THR A 144 -18.41 4.87 10.43
N THR A 145 -17.12 5.00 10.80
CA THR A 145 -16.12 3.96 10.60
C THR A 145 -15.98 3.12 11.87
N TYR A 146 -15.92 1.80 11.71
CA TYR A 146 -15.62 0.84 12.76
C TYR A 146 -14.36 0.10 12.38
N CYS A 147 -13.41 -0.06 13.30
CA CYS A 147 -12.16 -0.76 12.98
C CYS A 147 -11.73 -1.76 14.05
N TRP A 148 -10.99 -2.75 13.55
CA TRP A 148 -10.40 -3.82 14.31
C TRP A 148 -8.92 -3.95 13.94
N PHE A 149 -8.13 -4.50 14.85
CA PHE A 149 -6.83 -5.07 14.50
C PHE A 149 -6.77 -6.54 14.91
N TYR A 150 -6.00 -7.32 14.17
CA TYR A 150 -5.78 -8.74 14.44
C TYR A 150 -4.57 -8.94 15.34
N ASN A 151 -4.70 -9.80 16.34
CA ASN A 151 -3.59 -10.33 17.13
C ASN A 151 -3.39 -11.81 16.77
N ALA A 152 -2.25 -12.12 16.16
CA ALA A 152 -1.93 -13.47 15.70
C ALA A 152 -1.59 -14.44 16.85
N GLN A 153 -1.16 -13.94 18.01
CA GLN A 153 -0.85 -14.78 19.17
C GLN A 153 -2.13 -15.37 19.80
N THR A 154 -3.22 -14.61 19.82
CA THR A 154 -4.50 -15.03 20.40
C THR A 154 -5.55 -15.43 19.36
N ALA A 155 -5.24 -15.25 18.08
CA ALA A 155 -6.18 -15.37 16.97
C ALA A 155 -7.45 -14.52 17.19
N THR A 156 -7.28 -13.28 17.63
CA THR A 156 -8.40 -12.40 18.02
C THR A 156 -8.41 -11.11 17.21
N TRP A 157 -9.59 -10.72 16.75
CA TRP A 157 -9.86 -9.38 16.24
C TRP A 157 -10.34 -8.47 17.36
N TYR A 158 -9.55 -7.45 17.68
CA TYR A 158 -9.87 -6.49 18.71
C TYR A 158 -10.49 -5.23 18.11
N ARG A 159 -11.74 -4.93 18.47
CA ARG A 159 -12.38 -3.66 18.09
C ARG A 159 -11.70 -2.51 18.83
N ILE A 160 -11.31 -1.49 18.09
CA ILE A 160 -10.61 -0.30 18.60
C ILE A 160 -11.39 1.00 18.44
N GLN A 161 -12.43 1.00 17.60
CA GLN A 161 -13.33 2.14 17.40
C GLN A 161 -14.70 1.71 16.88
#